data_AF-A0A930PF89-F1
#
_entry.id   AF-A0A930PF89-F1
#
_cell.length_a   1.000
_cell.length_b   1.000
_cell.length_c   1.000
_cell.angle_alpha   90.00
_cell.angle_beta   90.00
_cell.angle_gamma   90.00
#
_symmetry.space_group_name_H-M   'P 1'
#
loop_
_entity.id
_entity.type
_entity.pdbx_description
1 polymer ?
#
loop_
_entity_poly.entity_id
_entity_poly.type
_entity_poly.pdbx_seq_one_letter_code
_entity_poly.pdbx_strand_id
1 'polypeptide(L)' 'NCMDSSLFIPTGNHKIKSATVFGTNKRVNFTKTGNGITLNLDTVPIDIDYIVELTL' A
#
# COMPACT_ATOMS: atom_id res chain seq x y z
N ASN A 1 19.66 -8.35 2.51
CA ASN A 1 18.21 -8.64 2.41
C ASN A 1 17.51 -7.30 2.30
N CYS A 2 17.19 -6.85 1.09
CA CYS A 2 16.61 -5.52 0.88
C CYS A 2 15.09 -5.65 1.07
N MET A 3 14.66 -5.56 2.33
CA MET A 3 13.24 -5.50 2.64
C MET A 3 12.79 -4.06 2.45
N ASP A 4 12.31 -3.74 1.25
CA ASP A 4 11.75 -2.43 0.97
C ASP A 4 10.42 -2.27 1.71
N SER A 5 10.32 -1.20 2.49
CA SER A 5 9.09 -0.79 3.18
C SER A 5 8.11 -0.09 2.24
N SER A 6 8.30 -0.21 0.93
CA SER A 6 7.46 0.43 -0.06
C SER A 6 7.13 -0.51 -1.21
N LEU A 7 5.89 -0.43 -1.69
CA LEU A 7 5.38 -1.26 -2.78
C LEU A 7 4.67 -0.40 -3.81
N PHE A 8 5.17 -0.41 -5.04
CA PHE A 8 4.49 0.24 -6.15
C PHE A 8 3.35 -0.62 -6.68
N ILE A 9 2.16 -0.01 -6.80
CA ILE A 9 0.97 -0.61 -7.39
C ILE A 9 0.56 0.22 -8.61
N PRO A 10 0.60 -0.34 -9.83
CA PRO A 10 0.10 0.33 -11.02
C PRO A 10 -1.43 0.34 -11.00
N THR A 11 -2.03 1.50 -10.73
CA THR A 11 -3.50 1.68 -10.71
C THR A 11 -4.05 2.30 -12.00
N GLY A 12 -3.17 2.67 -12.93
CA GLY A 12 -3.55 3.35 -14.18
C GLY A 12 -4.21 4.69 -13.89
N ASN A 13 -5.40 4.89 -14.47
CA ASN A 13 -6.21 6.10 -14.25
C ASN A 13 -7.12 6.00 -13.01
N HIS A 14 -7.06 4.91 -12.24
CA HIS A 14 -7.87 4.78 -11.03
C HIS A 14 -7.27 5.60 -9.90
N LYS A 15 -8.06 6.55 -9.40
CA LYS A 15 -7.72 7.35 -8.23
C LYS A 15 -8.00 6.53 -6.98
N ILE A 16 -7.01 6.39 -6.12
CA ILE A 16 -7.15 5.74 -4.81
C ILE A 16 -7.51 6.81 -3.77
N LYS A 17 -8.58 6.58 -3.01
CA LYS A 17 -9.02 7.43 -1.89
C LYS A 17 -8.37 7.04 -0.57
N SER A 18 -8.25 5.75 -0.30
CA SER A 18 -7.69 5.23 0.94
C SER A 18 -7.02 3.88 0.74
N ALA A 19 -6.04 3.62 1.60
CA ALA A 19 -5.41 2.32 1.78
C ALA A 19 -5.46 1.96 3.27
N THR A 20 -5.89 0.75 3.61
CA THR A 20 -6.01 0.27 5.00
C THR A 20 -5.52 -1.16 5.12
N VAL A 21 -4.87 -1.49 6.23
CA VAL A 21 -4.50 -2.88 6.55
C VAL A 21 -5.75 -3.64 6.92
N PHE A 22 -5.98 -4.76 6.24
CA PHE A 22 -7.10 -5.65 6.51
C PHE A 22 -7.03 -6.19 7.95
N GLY A 23 -8.19 -6.32 8.60
CA GLY A 23 -8.30 -6.83 9.98
C GLY A 23 -8.01 -5.80 11.07
N THR A 24 -7.12 -4.82 10.84
CA THR A 24 -6.84 -3.75 11.82
C THR A 24 -7.48 -2.41 11.45
N ASN A 25 -7.90 -2.23 10.19
CA ASN A 25 -8.33 -0.94 9.64
C ASN A 25 -7.29 0.19 9.80
N LYS A 26 -6.02 -0.16 10.08
CA LYS A 26 -4.95 0.83 10.20
C LYS A 26 -4.73 1.47 8.83
N ARG A 27 -4.77 2.79 8.76
CA ARG A 27 -4.50 3.52 7.51
C ARG A 27 -3.04 3.32 7.08
N VAL A 28 -2.85 3.02 5.81
CA VAL A 28 -1.54 2.92 5.15
C VAL A 28 -1.32 4.19 4.34
N ASN A 29 -0.14 4.79 4.49
CA ASN A 29 0.22 5.95 3.72
C ASN A 29 0.60 5.54 2.30
N PHE A 30 0.18 6.32 1.31
CA PHE A 30 0.58 6.11 -0.07
C PHE A 30 0.88 7.45 -0.74
N THR A 31 1.81 7.41 -1.70
CA THR A 31 2.15 8.54 -2.55
C THR A 31 1.75 8.22 -3.98
N LYS A 32 1.26 9.22 -4.72
CA LYS A 32 0.98 9.04 -6.15
C LYS A 32 2.30 9.06 -6.91
N THR A 33 2.52 8.07 -7.77
CA THR A 33 3.76 7.94 -8.53
C THR A 33 3.44 7.50 -9.96
N GLY A 34 3.66 8.39 -10.93
CA GLY A 34 3.34 8.12 -12.35
C GLY A 34 1.89 7.67 -12.54
N ASN A 35 1.73 6.48 -13.13
CA ASN A 35 0.45 5.84 -13.44
C ASN A 35 -0.03 4.89 -12.31
N GLY A 36 0.36 5.17 -11.06
CA GLY A 36 0.02 4.33 -9.92
C GLY A 36 0.23 5.02 -8.58
N ILE A 37 0.34 4.20 -7.54
CA ILE A 37 0.66 4.63 -6.18
C ILE A 37 1.81 3.81 -5.63
N THR A 38 2.61 4.41 -4.76
CA THR A 38 3.57 3.71 -3.92
C THR A 38 2.99 3.64 -2.51
N LEU A 39 2.67 2.44 -2.04
CA LEU A 39 2.33 2.20 -0.65
C LEU A 39 3.60 2.30 0.19
N ASN A 40 3.51 3.01 1.31
CA ASN A 40 4.55 3.06 2.32
C ASN A 40 4.07 2.22 3.50
N LEU A 41 4.63 1.02 3.60
CA LEU A 41 4.40 0.09 4.68
C LEU A 41 5.25 0.57 5.86
N ASP A 42 4.62 1.26 6.83
CA ASP A 42 5.31 1.82 8.02
C ASP A 42 6.24 0.79 8.72
N THR A 43 5.92 -0.48 8.55
CA THR A 43 6.69 -1.63 9.03
C THR A 43 6.87 -2.61 7.88
N VAL A 44 8.06 -3.19 7.78
CA VAL A 44 8.30 -4.33 6.90
C VAL A 44 7.37 -5.48 7.35
N PRO A 45 6.52 -6.02 6.46
CA PRO A 45 5.72 -7.19 6.79
C PRO A 45 6.63 -8.36 7.16
N ILE A 46 6.48 -8.87 8.38
CA ILE A 46 7.20 -10.06 8.87
C ILE A 46 6.36 -11.33 8.74
N ASP A 47 5.05 -11.16 8.59
CA ASP A 47 4.08 -12.24 8.38
C ASP A 47 3.89 -12.49 6.88
N ILE A 48 3.53 -13.73 6.54
CA ILE A 48 3.30 -14.16 5.16
C ILE A 48 2.09 -13.43 4.55
N ASP A 49 1.06 -13.17 5.35
CA ASP A 49 -0.19 -12.55 4.91
C ASP A 49 -0.31 -11.10 5.40
N TYR A 50 0.14 -10.15 4.58
CA TYR A 50 -0.07 -8.71 4.80
C TYR A 50 -0.99 -8.14 3.73
N ILE A 51 -2.27 -8.00 4.07
CA ILE A 51 -3.32 -7.58 3.15
C ILE A 51 -3.62 -6.09 3.33
N VAL A 52 -3.58 -5.34 2.24
CA VAL A 52 -3.97 -3.92 2.19
C VAL A 52 -5.17 -3.77 1.26
N GLU A 53 -6.23 -3.16 1.78
CA GLU A 53 -7.44 -2.83 1.03
C GLU A 53 -7.31 -1.44 0.42
N LEU A 54 -7.58 -1.33 -0.89
CA LEU A 54 -7.61 -0.07 -1.62
C LEU A 54 -9.05 0.31 -1.94
N THR A 55 -9.44 1.53 -1.59
CA THR A 55 -10.73 2.11 -1.98
C THR A 55 -10.52 3.16 -3.06
N LEU A 56 -11.34 3.10 -4.12
CA LEU A 56 -11.36 4.05 -5.24
C LEU A 56 -12.31 5.23 -4.99
#